data_AF-A0A1E3HA92-F1
#
_entry.id   AF-A0A1E3HA92-F1
#
_cell.length_a   1.000
_cell.length_b   1.000
_cell.length_c   1.000
_cell.angle_alpha   90.00
_cell.angle_beta   90.00
_cell.angle_gamma   90.00
#
_symmetry.space_group_name_H-M   'P 1'
#
loop_
_entity.id
_entity.type
_entity.pdbx_description
1 polymer ?
#
loop_
_entity_poly.entity_id
_entity_poly.type
_entity_poly.pdbx_seq_one_letter_code
_entity_poly.pdbx_strand_id
1 'polypeptide(L)'
;MALPKEILPQHPSDPLLLLPVPNPLPPTPTPSLPSLLAALAPHLTPTEVEDLEKVPIPVLTSTIRQFTRHSQTLLNAARAGATEAREELDEVDVRLREVEYERERVREETERCEEYAQTHGDVELPDVETFLSSVDQSVLDSLPPKESKSYEQTLEILRLEHELGEILKREAQVAQITKERDAYIKAKKEIKVKSDAVDVHLAQFARTTNAVGSKVRDVAEVQAPNTSSL
;
A
#
# COMPACT_ATOMS: atom_id res chain seq x y z
N MET A 1 51.76 18.45 -19.84
CA MET A 1 50.96 17.26 -19.47
C MET A 1 51.73 16.04 -19.94
N ALA A 2 52.08 15.13 -19.04
CA ALA A 2 52.80 13.91 -19.40
C ALA A 2 51.83 12.95 -20.08
N LEU A 3 52.14 12.55 -21.32
CA LEU A 3 51.36 11.52 -22.02
C LEU A 3 51.72 10.15 -21.41
N PRO A 4 50.72 9.28 -21.14
CA PRO A 4 50.98 7.95 -20.60
C PRO A 4 51.79 7.12 -21.58
N LYS A 5 52.73 6.35 -21.06
CA LYS A 5 53.67 5.51 -21.84
C LYS A 5 53.02 4.24 -22.40
N GLU A 6 51.92 3.80 -21.81
CA GLU A 6 51.15 2.64 -22.27
C GLU A 6 49.67 2.98 -22.24
N ILE A 7 48.98 2.64 -23.33
CA ILE A 7 47.53 2.70 -23.44
C ILE A 7 47.02 1.32 -23.05
N LEU A 8 46.46 1.21 -21.85
CA LEU A 8 45.83 -0.02 -21.40
C LEU A 8 44.59 -0.34 -22.26
N PRO A 9 44.28 -1.62 -22.50
CA PRO A 9 43.04 -2.00 -23.17
C PRO A 9 41.82 -1.52 -22.38
N GLN A 10 40.82 -0.98 -23.08
CA GLN A 10 39.63 -0.38 -22.49
C GLN A 10 38.79 -1.42 -21.73
N HIS A 11 38.23 -1.01 -20.59
CA HIS A 11 37.39 -1.87 -19.74
C HIS A 11 36.02 -2.09 -20.40
N PRO A 12 35.43 -3.30 -20.36
CA PRO A 12 34.16 -3.61 -21.04
C PRO A 12 32.93 -2.85 -20.49
N SER A 13 33.08 -2.10 -19.41
CA SER A 13 32.05 -1.24 -18.83
C SER A 13 32.32 0.25 -19.05
N ASP A 14 33.21 0.60 -19.98
CA ASP A 14 33.46 1.98 -20.38
C ASP A 14 32.21 2.53 -21.10
N PRO A 15 31.55 3.59 -20.58
CA PRO A 15 30.34 4.15 -21.20
C PRO A 15 30.56 4.65 -22.63
N LEU A 16 31.82 4.88 -23.04
CA LEU A 16 32.16 5.22 -24.43
C LEU A 16 32.07 4.02 -25.40
N LEU A 17 32.07 2.78 -24.91
CA LEU A 17 31.86 1.55 -25.70
C LEU A 17 30.38 1.18 -25.84
N LEU A 18 29.51 1.72 -24.98
CA LEU A 18 28.06 1.46 -24.99
C LEU A 18 27.31 2.31 -26.01
N LEU A 19 27.95 3.34 -26.56
CA LEU A 19 27.40 4.07 -27.70
C LEU A 19 27.77 3.31 -28.98
N PRO A 20 26.79 2.75 -29.72
CA PRO A 20 27.08 2.12 -30.99
C PRO A 20 27.74 3.16 -31.89
N VAL A 21 28.93 2.83 -32.41
CA VAL A 21 29.58 3.66 -33.44
C VAL A 21 28.55 3.82 -34.56
N PRO A 22 28.09 5.05 -34.86
CA PRO A 22 27.05 5.26 -35.86
C PRO A 22 27.53 4.65 -37.17
N ASN A 23 26.74 3.70 -37.67
CA ASN A 23 26.98 3.03 -38.94
C ASN A 23 25.89 3.53 -39.90
N PRO A 24 26.22 4.28 -40.95
CA PRO A 24 27.55 4.49 -41.51
C PRO A 24 28.39 5.52 -40.73
N LEU A 25 29.70 5.27 -40.68
CA LEU A 25 30.69 6.31 -40.40
C LEU A 25 30.38 7.53 -41.28
N PRO A 26 30.43 8.76 -40.75
CA PRO A 26 30.19 9.95 -41.57
C PRO A 26 31.12 9.89 -42.80
N PRO A 27 30.60 10.18 -44.01
CA PRO A 27 31.39 10.12 -45.23
C PRO A 27 32.68 10.92 -45.02
N THR A 28 33.80 10.38 -45.49
CA THR A 28 35.12 11.04 -45.39
C THR A 28 34.94 12.51 -45.75
N PRO A 29 35.23 13.46 -44.84
CA PRO A 29 34.63 14.80 -44.86
C PRO A 29 35.06 15.65 -46.05
N THR A 30 35.92 15.16 -46.93
CA THR A 30 36.46 15.94 -48.04
C THR A 30 36.58 15.10 -49.30
N PRO A 31 35.58 15.13 -50.21
CA PRO A 31 35.67 14.47 -51.52
C PRO A 31 36.85 15.01 -52.37
N SER A 32 37.40 16.16 -51.99
CA SER A 32 38.54 16.83 -52.64
C SER A 32 39.92 16.41 -52.10
N LEU A 33 40.01 15.66 -51.00
CA LEU A 33 41.29 15.23 -50.43
C LEU A 33 42.05 14.26 -51.36
N PRO A 34 41.41 13.26 -52.01
CA PRO A 34 42.08 12.41 -52.99
C PRO A 34 42.68 13.21 -54.16
N SER A 35 41.98 14.23 -54.66
CA SER A 35 42.49 15.10 -55.74
C SER A 35 43.66 15.97 -55.30
N LEU A 36 43.66 16.45 -54.05
CA LEU A 36 44.77 17.22 -53.50
C LEU A 36 46.01 16.33 -53.29
N LEU A 37 45.82 15.12 -52.79
CA LEU A 37 46.90 14.13 -52.62
C LEU A 37 47.52 13.73 -53.96
N ALA A 38 46.69 13.51 -54.99
CA ALA A 38 47.16 13.23 -56.35
C ALA A 38 47.98 14.40 -56.94
N ALA A 39 47.58 15.65 -56.66
CA ALA A 39 48.32 16.84 -57.11
C ALA A 39 49.63 17.09 -56.33
N LEU A 40 49.74 16.61 -55.09
CA LEU A 40 50.94 16.70 -54.25
C LEU A 40 51.97 15.59 -54.54
N ALA A 41 51.52 14.39 -54.90
CA ALA A 41 52.37 13.23 -55.19
C ALA A 41 53.55 13.52 -56.15
N PRO A 42 53.38 14.18 -57.32
CA PRO A 42 54.49 14.43 -58.25
C PRO A 42 55.52 15.45 -57.75
N HIS A 43 55.23 16.18 -56.67
CA HIS A 43 56.16 17.12 -56.02
C HIS A 43 56.94 16.47 -54.86
N LEU A 44 56.52 15.28 -54.39
CA LEU A 44 57.15 14.57 -53.27
C LEU A 44 58.11 13.47 -53.71
N THR A 45 57.96 12.95 -54.93
CA THR A 45 58.86 11.94 -55.52
C THR A 45 59.86 12.58 -56.48
N PRO A 46 61.18 12.46 -56.25
CA PRO A 46 62.19 12.92 -57.20
C PRO A 46 62.26 11.90 -58.35
N THR A 47 61.43 12.07 -59.37
CA THR A 47 61.51 11.27 -60.60
C THR A 47 61.79 12.20 -61.77
N GLU A 48 62.90 11.96 -62.45
CA GLU A 48 63.39 12.67 -63.65
C GLU A 48 62.54 12.35 -64.89
N VAL A 49 61.22 12.47 -64.79
CA VAL A 49 60.33 12.34 -65.94
C VAL A 49 59.71 13.71 -66.19
N GLU A 50 60.25 14.40 -67.20
CA GLU A 50 59.88 15.76 -67.59
C GLU A 50 58.46 15.89 -68.19
N ASP A 51 57.68 14.80 -68.28
CA ASP A 51 56.41 14.77 -69.02
C ASP A 51 55.13 14.58 -68.17
N LEU A 52 55.19 14.60 -66.84
CA LEU A 52 53.99 14.73 -66.02
C LEU A 52 53.72 16.23 -65.78
N GLU A 53 52.57 16.74 -66.26
CA GLU A 53 52.10 18.10 -66.03
C GLU A 53 52.06 18.43 -64.52
N LYS A 54 53.17 18.93 -63.98
CA LYS A 54 53.27 19.35 -62.59
C LYS A 54 52.40 20.57 -62.41
N VAL A 55 51.38 20.46 -61.55
CA VAL A 55 50.57 21.61 -61.14
C VAL A 55 51.50 22.69 -60.58
N PRO A 56 51.43 23.94 -61.07
CA PRO A 56 52.28 25.00 -60.57
C PRO A 56 52.15 25.19 -59.05
N ILE A 57 53.28 25.40 -58.36
CA ILE A 57 53.32 25.58 -56.89
C ILE A 57 52.33 26.66 -56.39
N PRO A 58 52.12 27.81 -57.08
CA PRO A 58 51.10 28.79 -56.66
C PRO A 58 49.66 28.25 -56.70
N VAL A 59 49.36 27.38 -57.67
CA VAL A 59 48.05 26.70 -57.79
C VAL A 59 47.90 25.67 -56.69
N LEU A 60 48.95 24.89 -56.39
CA LEU A 60 48.93 23.94 -55.27
C LEU A 60 48.75 24.65 -53.91
N THR A 61 49.41 25.80 -53.74
CA THR A 61 49.27 26.60 -52.51
C THR A 61 47.85 27.14 -52.37
N SER A 62 47.19 27.52 -53.47
CA SER A 62 45.81 28.00 -53.44
C SER A 62 44.81 26.89 -53.13
N THR A 63 45.01 25.68 -53.69
CA THR A 63 44.17 24.50 -53.38
C THR A 63 44.32 24.05 -51.93
N ILE A 64 45.54 24.06 -51.38
CA ILE A 64 45.79 23.78 -49.95
C ILE A 64 45.06 24.82 -49.07
N ARG A 65 45.14 26.12 -49.39
CA ARG A 65 44.44 27.16 -48.60
C ARG A 65 42.92 27.00 -48.67
N GLN A 66 42.37 26.66 -49.83
CA GLN A 66 40.94 26.37 -49.98
C GLN A 66 40.54 25.15 -49.14
N PHE A 67 41.35 24.10 -49.15
CA PHE A 67 41.15 22.91 -48.34
C PHE A 67 41.17 23.21 -46.84
N THR A 68 42.15 23.99 -46.36
CA THR A 68 42.22 24.41 -44.94
C THR A 68 40.99 25.22 -44.53
N ARG A 69 40.54 26.16 -45.38
CA ARG A 69 39.32 26.94 -45.11
C ARG A 69 38.09 26.04 -45.04
N HIS A 70 37.93 25.12 -46.00
CA HIS A 70 36.82 24.18 -46.02
C HIS A 70 36.83 23.27 -44.78
N SER A 71 38.00 22.76 -44.39
CA SER A 71 38.17 21.93 -43.20
C SER A 71 37.82 22.69 -41.91
N GLN A 72 38.20 23.97 -41.82
CA GLN A 72 37.83 24.83 -40.69
C GLN A 72 36.32 25.08 -40.63
N THR A 73 35.67 25.29 -41.79
CA THR A 73 34.21 25.44 -41.86
C THR A 73 33.50 24.17 -41.40
N LEU A 74 33.95 22.99 -41.85
CA LEU A 74 33.39 21.71 -41.42
C LEU A 74 33.58 21.46 -39.93
N LEU A 75 34.76 21.78 -39.39
CA LEU A 75 35.04 21.65 -37.96
C LEU A 75 34.16 22.59 -37.12
N ASN A 76 33.94 23.82 -37.58
CA ASN A 76 33.03 24.75 -36.91
C ASN A 76 31.57 24.25 -36.97
N ALA A 77 31.14 23.70 -38.11
CA ALA A 77 29.80 23.11 -38.26
C ALA A 77 29.61 21.88 -37.36
N ALA A 78 30.62 21.00 -37.30
CA ALA A 78 30.60 19.83 -36.43
C ALA A 78 30.55 20.22 -34.94
N ARG A 79 31.27 21.27 -34.54
CA ARG A 79 31.19 21.82 -33.17
C ARG A 79 29.80 22.35 -32.86
N ALA A 80 29.19 23.11 -33.78
CA ALA A 80 27.85 23.64 -33.61
C ALA A 80 26.79 22.52 -33.51
N GLY A 81 26.87 21.50 -34.37
CA GLY A 81 25.97 20.35 -34.29
C GLY A 81 26.15 19.52 -33.02
N ALA A 82 27.39 19.36 -32.55
CA ALA A 82 27.65 18.67 -31.28
C ALA A 82 27.13 19.46 -30.07
N THR A 83 27.16 20.79 -30.10
CA THR A 83 26.58 21.61 -29.02
C THR A 83 25.05 21.54 -29.04
N GLU A 84 24.42 21.60 -30.21
CA GLU A 84 22.97 21.49 -30.36
C GLU A 84 22.46 20.11 -29.89
N ALA A 85 23.09 19.02 -30.34
CA ALA A 85 22.72 17.68 -29.89
C ALA A 85 22.91 17.47 -28.38
N ARG A 86 23.88 18.16 -27.76
CA ARG A 86 24.07 18.14 -26.31
C ARG A 86 22.96 18.90 -25.59
N GLU A 87 22.56 20.05 -26.10
CA GLU A 87 21.44 20.84 -25.55
C GLU A 87 20.13 20.04 -25.63
N GLU A 88 19.87 19.36 -26.75
CA GLU A 88 18.71 18.46 -26.89
C GLU A 88 18.75 17.29 -25.90
N LEU A 89 19.92 16.68 -25.70
CA LEU A 89 20.08 15.59 -24.73
C LEU A 89 19.84 16.08 -23.29
N ASP A 90 20.36 17.25 -22.94
CA ASP A 90 20.17 17.86 -21.62
C ASP A 90 18.66 18.17 -21.40
N GLU A 91 17.93 18.62 -22.42
CA GLU A 91 16.48 18.85 -22.32
C GLU A 91 15.71 17.55 -22.07
N VAL A 92 16.05 16.47 -22.77
CA VAL A 92 15.43 15.15 -22.57
C VAL A 92 15.73 14.60 -21.18
N ASP A 93 16.97 14.76 -20.70
CA ASP A 93 17.37 14.31 -19.36
C ASP A 93 16.60 15.03 -18.24
N VAL A 94 16.35 16.34 -18.40
CA VAL A 94 15.48 17.09 -17.47
C VAL A 94 14.07 16.51 -17.43
N ARG A 95 13.46 16.26 -18.59
CA ARG A 95 12.11 15.66 -18.67
C ARG A 95 12.06 14.25 -18.07
N LEU A 96 13.11 13.46 -18.26
CA LEU A 96 13.21 12.13 -17.67
C LEU A 96 13.19 12.20 -16.14
N ARG A 97 13.97 13.09 -15.54
CA ARG A 97 14.02 13.28 -14.09
C ARG A 97 12.67 13.73 -13.51
N GLU A 98 11.93 14.58 -14.23
CA GLU A 98 10.57 14.97 -13.83
C GLU A 98 9.62 13.78 -13.78
N VAL A 99 9.66 12.91 -14.80
CA VAL A 99 8.83 11.70 -14.86
C VAL A 99 9.24 10.69 -13.79
N GLU A 100 10.53 10.51 -13.54
CA GLU A 100 11.03 9.65 -12.48
C GLU A 100 10.59 10.10 -11.10
N TYR A 101 10.61 11.42 -10.85
CA TYR A 101 10.10 12.01 -9.62
C TYR A 101 8.60 11.75 -9.44
N GLU A 102 7.79 12.02 -10.45
CA GLU A 102 6.35 11.78 -10.37
C GLU A 102 6.02 10.29 -10.21
N ARG A 103 6.79 9.40 -10.87
CA ARG A 103 6.66 7.96 -10.69
C ARG A 103 6.90 7.55 -9.25
N GLU A 104 7.99 8.02 -8.63
CA GLU A 104 8.30 7.67 -7.24
C GLU A 104 7.25 8.25 -6.28
N ARG A 105 6.80 9.49 -6.52
CA ARG A 105 5.71 10.10 -5.73
C ARG A 105 4.43 9.26 -5.77
N VAL A 106 4.00 8.84 -6.96
CA VAL A 106 2.81 8.00 -7.13
C VAL A 106 3.00 6.64 -6.47
N ARG A 107 4.21 6.07 -6.56
CA ARG A 107 4.52 4.81 -5.89
C ARG A 107 4.41 4.92 -4.37
N GLU A 108 5.03 5.93 -3.76
CA GLU A 108 4.94 6.18 -2.32
C GLU A 108 3.50 6.46 -1.87
N GLU A 109 2.69 7.13 -2.70
CA GLU A 109 1.28 7.35 -2.42
C GLU A 109 0.46 6.06 -2.54
N THR A 110 0.77 5.21 -3.53
CA THR A 110 0.15 3.90 -3.69
C THR A 110 0.48 3.00 -2.50
N GLU A 111 1.74 2.94 -2.07
CA GLU A 111 2.16 2.18 -0.88
C GLU A 111 1.42 2.66 0.38
N ARG A 112 1.28 3.99 0.56
CA ARG A 112 0.45 4.55 1.65
C ARG A 112 -1.03 4.18 1.55
N CYS A 113 -1.58 4.10 0.34
CA CYS A 113 -2.95 3.65 0.12
C CYS A 113 -3.11 2.13 0.30
N GLU A 114 -2.08 1.33 0.04
CA GLU A 114 -2.07 -0.11 0.31
C GLU A 114 -2.00 -0.41 1.81
N GLU A 115 -1.27 0.42 2.59
CA GLU A 115 -1.31 0.37 4.06
C GLU A 115 -2.72 0.65 4.65
N TYR A 116 -3.65 1.20 3.86
CA TYR A 116 -5.04 1.39 4.27
C TYR A 116 -5.87 0.08 4.32
N ALA A 117 -5.27 -1.08 3.99
CA ALA A 117 -5.86 -2.42 4.14
C ALA A 117 -5.37 -3.07 5.45
N GLN A 118 -6.14 -3.70 6.35
CA GLN A 118 -7.50 -4.27 6.35
C GLN A 118 -7.96 -4.33 7.83
N THR A 119 -8.67 -3.35 8.36
CA THR A 119 -9.29 -3.54 9.71
C THR A 119 -10.49 -4.51 9.65
N HIS A 120 -11.00 -4.79 8.46
CA HIS A 120 -12.09 -5.76 8.24
C HIS A 120 -11.64 -7.23 8.40
N GLY A 121 -10.34 -7.51 8.30
CA GLY A 121 -9.79 -8.87 8.43
C GLY A 121 -9.77 -9.40 9.87
N ASP A 122 -9.89 -8.52 10.88
CA ASP A 122 -9.88 -8.90 12.30
C ASP A 122 -11.28 -9.30 12.83
N VAL A 123 -12.33 -9.18 12.02
CA VAL A 123 -13.70 -9.52 12.46
C VAL A 123 -13.93 -11.02 12.23
N GLU A 124 -14.21 -11.75 13.32
CA GLU A 124 -14.61 -13.15 13.26
C GLU A 124 -15.95 -13.28 12.53
N LEU A 125 -15.89 -13.65 11.25
CA LEU A 125 -17.06 -13.87 10.40
C LEU A 125 -17.39 -15.36 10.33
N PRO A 126 -18.69 -15.74 10.33
CA PRO A 126 -19.12 -17.11 10.13
C PRO A 126 -18.70 -17.61 8.74
N ASP A 127 -18.30 -18.88 8.63
CA ASP A 127 -17.92 -19.51 7.37
C ASP A 127 -18.98 -19.31 6.29
N VAL A 128 -18.54 -19.17 5.03
CA VAL A 128 -19.44 -18.88 3.90
C VAL A 128 -20.60 -19.88 3.81
N GLU A 129 -20.34 -21.17 4.03
CA GLU A 129 -21.37 -22.20 4.00
C GLU A 129 -22.39 -22.04 5.14
N THR A 130 -21.92 -21.67 6.33
CA THR A 130 -22.78 -21.41 7.48
C THR A 130 -23.64 -20.17 7.27
N PHE A 131 -23.08 -19.11 6.66
CA PHE A 131 -23.83 -17.91 6.31
C PHE A 131 -24.89 -18.21 5.24
N LEU A 132 -24.52 -18.91 4.15
CA LEU A 132 -25.45 -19.22 3.08
C LEU A 132 -26.61 -20.12 3.51
N SER A 133 -26.45 -20.88 4.60
CA SER A 133 -27.50 -21.72 5.17
C SER A 133 -28.34 -21.02 6.26
N SER A 134 -27.80 -19.98 6.91
CA SER A 134 -28.50 -19.24 7.98
C SER A 134 -29.36 -18.09 7.47
N VAL A 135 -29.12 -17.61 6.26
CA VAL A 135 -29.69 -16.37 5.74
C VAL A 135 -30.92 -16.62 4.85
N ASP A 136 -31.87 -15.67 4.92
CA ASP A 136 -33.09 -15.69 4.13
C ASP A 136 -32.84 -15.60 2.62
N GLN A 137 -33.71 -16.26 1.85
CA GLN A 137 -33.64 -16.30 0.39
C GLN A 137 -33.62 -14.90 -0.26
N SER A 138 -34.31 -13.92 0.33
CA SER A 138 -34.33 -12.55 -0.18
C SER A 138 -32.97 -11.85 -0.17
N VAL A 139 -32.08 -12.22 0.76
CA VAL A 139 -30.72 -11.69 0.82
C VAL A 139 -29.83 -12.43 -0.18
N LEU A 140 -30.04 -13.74 -0.37
CA LEU A 140 -29.36 -14.51 -1.40
C LEU A 140 -29.69 -14.01 -2.81
N ASP A 141 -30.93 -13.57 -3.04
CA ASP A 141 -31.36 -13.02 -4.33
C ASP A 141 -30.71 -11.66 -4.65
N SER A 142 -30.14 -10.98 -3.64
CA SER A 142 -29.39 -9.74 -3.83
C SER A 142 -27.94 -9.96 -4.29
N LEU A 143 -27.46 -11.22 -4.24
CA LEU A 143 -26.11 -11.56 -4.69
C LEU A 143 -26.02 -11.46 -6.22
N PRO A 144 -24.99 -10.79 -6.76
CA PRO A 144 -24.72 -10.81 -8.19
C PRO A 144 -24.31 -12.22 -8.65
N PRO A 145 -24.22 -12.47 -9.97
CA PRO A 145 -23.74 -13.75 -10.50
C PRO A 145 -22.34 -14.08 -9.97
N LYS A 146 -22.08 -15.38 -9.69
CA LYS A 146 -20.80 -15.86 -9.14
C LYS A 146 -19.56 -15.51 -9.97
N GLU A 147 -19.73 -15.31 -11.27
CA GLU A 147 -18.64 -14.96 -12.19
C GLU A 147 -18.32 -13.46 -12.19
N SER A 148 -19.12 -12.64 -11.50
CA SER A 148 -18.87 -11.20 -11.39
C SER A 148 -17.69 -10.91 -10.47
N LYS A 149 -16.83 -9.96 -10.86
CA LYS A 149 -15.77 -9.43 -10.01
C LYS A 149 -16.29 -8.82 -8.69
N SER A 150 -17.55 -8.38 -8.68
CA SER A 150 -18.19 -7.81 -7.49
C SER A 150 -18.77 -8.86 -6.53
N TYR A 151 -18.77 -10.14 -6.90
CA TYR A 151 -19.42 -11.20 -6.11
C TYR A 151 -18.80 -11.35 -4.73
N GLU A 152 -17.47 -11.46 -4.67
CA GLU A 152 -16.74 -11.66 -3.41
C GLU A 152 -16.96 -10.48 -2.45
N GLN A 153 -16.85 -9.24 -2.97
CA GLN A 153 -17.07 -8.01 -2.19
C GLN A 153 -18.51 -7.93 -1.67
N THR A 154 -19.49 -8.24 -2.51
CA THR A 154 -20.90 -8.18 -2.11
C THR A 154 -21.21 -9.27 -1.07
N LEU A 155 -20.65 -10.47 -1.24
CA LEU A 155 -20.79 -11.56 -0.28
C LEU A 155 -20.19 -11.20 1.09
N GLU A 156 -19.03 -10.56 1.11
CA GLU A 156 -18.38 -10.13 2.34
C GLU A 156 -19.19 -9.04 3.07
N ILE A 157 -19.71 -8.05 2.32
CA ILE A 157 -20.58 -7.01 2.87
C ILE A 157 -21.84 -7.63 3.50
N LEU A 158 -22.50 -8.55 2.80
CA LEU A 158 -23.71 -9.20 3.32
C LEU A 158 -23.42 -10.06 4.56
N ARG A 159 -22.25 -10.71 4.63
CA ARG A 159 -21.79 -11.43 5.83
C ARG A 159 -21.60 -10.49 7.01
N LEU A 160 -21.00 -9.32 6.80
CA LEU A 160 -20.81 -8.29 7.82
C LEU A 160 -22.15 -7.71 8.32
N GLU A 161 -23.06 -7.40 7.40
CA GLU A 161 -24.40 -6.90 7.75
C GLU A 161 -25.21 -7.91 8.56
N HIS A 162 -25.11 -9.19 8.20
CA HIS A 162 -25.74 -10.26 8.96
C HIS A 162 -25.16 -10.38 10.37
N GLU A 163 -23.84 -10.38 10.53
CA GLU A 163 -23.22 -10.47 11.85
C GLU A 163 -23.55 -9.24 12.71
N LEU A 164 -23.59 -8.05 12.12
CA LEU A 164 -24.06 -6.84 12.80
C LEU A 164 -25.50 -7.03 13.31
N GLY A 165 -26.39 -7.56 12.48
CA GLY A 165 -27.77 -7.88 12.87
C GLY A 165 -27.85 -8.88 14.02
N GLU A 166 -27.01 -9.91 14.01
CA GLU A 166 -26.94 -10.91 15.08
C GLU A 166 -26.38 -10.33 16.39
N ILE A 167 -25.34 -9.51 16.33
CA ILE A 167 -24.80 -8.80 17.50
C ILE A 167 -25.88 -7.92 18.13
N LEU A 168 -26.60 -7.13 17.34
CA LEU A 168 -27.68 -6.27 17.85
C LEU A 168 -28.81 -7.09 18.51
N LYS A 169 -29.17 -8.26 17.95
CA LYS A 169 -30.14 -9.17 18.58
C LYS A 169 -29.63 -9.68 19.93
N ARG A 170 -28.36 -10.11 20.00
CA ARG A 170 -27.73 -10.61 21.25
C ARG A 170 -27.65 -9.51 22.30
N GLU A 171 -27.28 -8.28 21.92
CA GLU A 171 -27.26 -7.14 22.83
C GLU A 171 -28.64 -6.84 23.42
N ALA A 172 -29.69 -6.86 22.60
CA ALA A 172 -31.07 -6.70 23.08
C ALA A 172 -31.48 -7.80 24.05
N GLN A 173 -31.10 -9.06 23.78
CA GLN A 173 -31.36 -10.19 24.68
C GLN A 173 -30.62 -10.03 26.01
N VAL A 174 -29.33 -9.67 25.98
CA VAL A 174 -28.54 -9.43 27.19
C VAL A 174 -29.14 -8.30 28.02
N ALA A 175 -29.57 -7.20 27.39
CA ALA A 175 -30.23 -6.10 28.07
C ALA A 175 -31.54 -6.54 28.74
N GLN A 176 -32.34 -7.37 28.04
CA GLN A 176 -33.59 -7.91 28.59
C GLN A 176 -33.34 -8.85 29.77
N ILE A 177 -32.41 -9.81 29.65
CA ILE A 177 -32.06 -10.75 30.72
C ILE A 177 -31.49 -10.00 31.93
N THR A 178 -30.69 -8.96 31.70
CA THR A 178 -30.14 -8.09 32.75
C THR A 178 -31.25 -7.39 33.52
N LYS A 179 -32.25 -6.85 32.81
CA LYS A 179 -33.43 -6.22 33.41
C LYS A 179 -34.27 -7.20 34.22
N GLU A 180 -34.49 -8.41 33.70
CA GLU A 180 -35.22 -9.47 34.41
C GLU A 180 -34.48 -9.93 35.67
N ARG A 181 -33.16 -10.16 35.57
CA ARG A 181 -32.31 -10.48 36.72
C ARG A 181 -32.44 -9.42 37.82
N ASP A 182 -32.39 -8.14 37.47
CA ASP A 182 -32.49 -7.05 38.45
C ASP A 182 -33.88 -6.98 39.09
N ALA A 183 -34.94 -7.28 38.33
CA ALA A 183 -36.29 -7.42 38.86
C ALA A 183 -36.39 -8.60 39.85
N TYR A 184 -35.82 -9.76 39.51
CA TYR A 184 -35.76 -10.92 40.41
C TYR A 184 -34.98 -10.64 41.69
N ILE A 185 -33.84 -9.92 41.61
CA ILE A 185 -33.06 -9.54 42.79
C ILE A 185 -33.88 -8.62 43.71
N LYS A 186 -34.63 -7.67 43.15
CA LYS A 186 -35.53 -6.80 43.93
C LYS A 186 -36.65 -7.60 44.60
N ALA A 187 -37.35 -8.45 43.84
CA ALA A 187 -38.40 -9.32 44.38
C ALA A 187 -37.87 -10.23 45.49
N LYS A 188 -36.69 -10.83 45.31
CA LYS A 188 -36.04 -11.66 46.35
C LYS A 188 -35.74 -10.87 47.63
N LYS A 189 -35.26 -9.62 47.51
CA LYS A 189 -35.03 -8.74 48.68
C LYS A 189 -36.34 -8.43 49.39
N GLU A 190 -37.40 -8.11 48.67
CA GLU A 190 -38.73 -7.85 49.26
C GLU A 190 -39.32 -9.07 49.97
N ILE A 191 -39.23 -10.25 49.35
CA ILE A 191 -39.66 -11.51 49.96
C ILE A 191 -38.88 -11.78 51.25
N LYS A 192 -37.55 -11.57 51.22
CA LYS A 192 -36.72 -11.72 52.42
C LYS A 192 -37.17 -10.79 53.55
N VAL A 193 -37.37 -9.50 53.26
CA VAL A 193 -37.85 -8.54 54.27
C VAL A 193 -39.22 -8.94 54.85
N LYS A 194 -40.15 -9.39 54.00
CA LYS A 194 -41.47 -9.87 54.45
C LYS A 194 -41.36 -11.15 55.27
N SER A 195 -40.50 -12.09 54.88
CA SER A 195 -40.24 -13.32 55.62
C SER A 195 -39.65 -13.03 57.00
N ASP A 196 -38.62 -12.17 57.06
CA ASP A 196 -37.98 -11.77 58.31
C ASP A 196 -39.02 -11.11 59.26
N ALA A 197 -39.96 -10.32 58.72
CA ALA A 197 -41.05 -9.74 59.51
C ALA A 197 -42.04 -10.81 60.02
N VAL A 198 -42.41 -11.78 59.18
CA VAL A 198 -43.27 -12.91 59.58
C VAL A 198 -42.60 -13.70 60.70
N ASP A 199 -41.30 -13.98 60.61
CA ASP A 199 -40.55 -14.70 61.65
C ASP A 199 -40.57 -13.96 63.00
N VAL A 200 -40.43 -12.63 62.99
CA VAL A 200 -40.57 -11.80 64.20
C VAL A 200 -41.98 -11.90 64.79
N HIS A 201 -43.02 -11.79 63.96
CA HIS A 201 -44.41 -11.93 64.41
C HIS A 201 -44.71 -13.33 64.96
N LEU A 202 -44.17 -14.38 64.35
CA LEU A 202 -44.33 -15.77 64.79
C LEU A 202 -43.63 -16.01 66.14
N ALA A 203 -42.43 -15.47 66.31
CA ALA A 203 -41.71 -15.52 67.58
C ALA A 203 -42.47 -14.77 68.69
N GLN A 204 -43.04 -13.59 68.38
CA GLN A 204 -43.86 -12.84 69.33
C GLN A 204 -45.15 -13.60 69.67
N PHE A 205 -45.83 -14.16 68.67
CA PHE A 205 -47.02 -14.98 68.86
C PHE A 205 -46.71 -16.17 69.78
N ALA A 206 -45.65 -16.94 69.50
CA ALA A 206 -45.22 -18.05 70.35
C ALA A 206 -44.96 -17.63 71.80
N ARG A 207 -44.32 -16.48 72.04
CA ARG A 207 -44.12 -15.94 73.39
C ARG A 207 -45.45 -15.60 74.07
N THR A 208 -46.37 -14.95 73.35
CA THR A 208 -47.69 -14.60 73.90
C THR A 208 -48.54 -15.83 74.18
N THR A 209 -48.56 -16.82 73.28
CA THR A 209 -49.27 -18.08 73.47
C THR A 209 -48.69 -18.86 74.65
N ASN A 210 -47.36 -18.89 74.82
CA ASN A 210 -46.74 -19.52 75.98
C ASN A 210 -47.10 -18.79 77.29
N ALA A 211 -47.15 -17.46 77.30
CA ALA A 211 -47.54 -16.67 78.47
C ALA A 211 -49.04 -16.79 78.81
N VAL A 212 -49.92 -16.88 77.80
CA VAL A 212 -51.34 -17.16 78.00
C VAL A 212 -51.52 -18.61 78.47
N GLY A 213 -50.83 -19.55 77.84
CA GLY A 213 -50.86 -20.96 78.20
C GLY A 213 -50.36 -21.22 79.63
N SER A 214 -49.36 -20.48 80.10
CA SER A 214 -48.95 -20.52 81.52
C SER A 214 -50.03 -19.93 82.42
N LYS A 215 -50.59 -18.76 82.11
CA LYS A 215 -51.68 -18.16 82.90
C LYS A 215 -52.94 -19.02 82.97
N VAL A 216 -53.32 -19.68 81.87
CA VAL A 216 -54.45 -20.61 81.84
C VAL A 216 -54.15 -21.84 82.71
N ARG A 217 -52.91 -22.33 82.71
CA ARG A 217 -52.47 -23.37 83.64
C ARG A 217 -52.55 -22.90 85.10
N ASP A 218 -52.04 -21.71 85.40
CA ASP A 218 -52.09 -21.13 86.75
C ASP A 218 -53.54 -20.94 87.23
N VAL A 219 -54.46 -20.48 86.36
CA VAL A 219 -55.89 -20.36 86.68
C VAL A 219 -56.55 -21.73 86.86
N ALA A 220 -56.20 -22.73 86.05
CA ALA A 220 -56.69 -24.09 86.21
C ALA A 220 -56.21 -24.75 87.51
N GLU A 221 -54.98 -24.45 87.96
CA GLU A 221 -54.45 -24.88 89.25
C GLU A 221 -55.13 -24.17 90.44
N VAL A 222 -55.52 -22.89 90.29
CA VAL A 222 -56.28 -22.14 91.32
C VAL A 222 -57.76 -22.53 91.39
N GLN A 223 -58.35 -22.98 90.27
CA GLN A 223 -59.74 -23.47 90.21
C GLN A 223 -59.90 -24.97 90.47
N ALA A 224 -58.80 -25.72 90.66
CA ALA A 224 -58.89 -27.05 91.26
C ALA A 224 -59.47 -26.88 92.67
N PRO A 225 -60.71 -27.31 92.93
CA PRO A 225 -61.28 -27.17 94.25
C PRO A 225 -60.44 -28.01 95.21
N ASN A 226 -60.11 -27.43 96.37
CA ASN A 226 -59.80 -28.20 97.56
C ASN A 226 -60.97 -29.15 97.84
N THR A 227 -60.96 -30.34 97.25
CA THR A 227 -61.74 -31.49 97.68
C THR A 227 -60.78 -32.60 98.04
N SER A 228 -60.26 -32.50 99.26
CA SER A 228 -60.05 -33.68 100.11
C SER A 228 -59.90 -33.21 101.55
N SER A 229 -61.04 -32.92 102.17
CA SER A 229 -61.28 -33.28 103.56
C SER A 229 -61.36 -34.81 103.65
N LEU A 230 -60.38 -35.41 104.33
CA LEU A 230 -60.51 -36.49 105.32
C LEU A 230 -59.11 -36.91 105.79
#